data_AF-A0A6G0YNL6-F1
#
_entry.id   AF-A0A6G0YNL6-F1
#
_cell.length_a   1.000
_cell.length_b   1.000
_cell.length_c   1.000
_cell.angle_alpha   90.00
_cell.angle_beta   90.00
_cell.angle_gamma   90.00
#
_symmetry.space_group_name_H-M   'P 1'
#
loop_
_entity.id
_entity.type
_entity.pdbx_description
1 polymer ?
#
loop_
_entity_poly.entity_id
_entity_poly.type
_entity_poly.pdbx_seq_one_letter_code
_entity_poly.pdbx_strand_id
1 'polypeptide(L)'
;MIELLFHGVMRFYFQEPGTGQKVATKCIRVASDATSQAVIETLIEKFRPDMRMLSVPEYALYEIHENGDERKLGVDEKPLLVQLNWHKDDREGRFLLRRIDEKTNMPAGTFQEAGSSFKRKLSKREKKQLKKQEKLNRAKSHGLSTNDENDAGVAEKLYTELPETSFTRSISNPEAVMRRRRQQKLERKLQAFRSKDGGPDTGGTLKIYGESLCRDVPYKTLLLSIRDTAQQVVKEMLAKYGLDKVDPHNFCLVQVNNAITLNENNSGLNNGVSENKEILNNNNREYILDDDECPLAILMNHPQTRGN
;
A
#
# COMPACT_ATOMS: atom_id res chain seq x y z
N MET A 1 -22.53 -26.53 -2.71
CA MET A 1 -21.51 -25.51 -2.41
C MET A 1 -22.28 -24.23 -2.14
N ILE A 2 -22.33 -23.76 -0.89
CA ILE A 2 -23.04 -22.51 -0.56
C ILE A 2 -22.13 -21.38 -1.04
N GLU A 3 -22.52 -20.65 -2.09
CA GLU A 3 -21.82 -19.42 -2.45
C GLU A 3 -21.98 -18.44 -1.29
N LEU A 4 -20.87 -18.07 -0.65
CA LEU A 4 -20.87 -17.07 0.41
C LEU A 4 -21.17 -15.71 -0.23
N LEU A 5 -22.43 -15.29 -0.15
CA LEU A 5 -22.84 -13.94 -0.52
C LEU A 5 -22.33 -12.97 0.55
N PHE A 6 -21.43 -12.06 0.16
CA PHE A 6 -20.92 -11.03 1.05
C PHE A 6 -21.09 -9.64 0.42
N HIS A 7 -20.95 -8.60 1.24
CA HIS A 7 -21.17 -7.22 0.82
C HIS A 7 -19.96 -6.36 1.16
N GLY A 8 -19.63 -5.42 0.29
CA GLY A 8 -18.62 -4.40 0.51
C GLY A 8 -19.19 -2.99 0.37
N VAL A 9 -18.56 -2.00 0.98
CA VAL A 9 -18.83 -0.59 0.69
C VAL A 9 -17.80 -0.11 -0.32
N MET A 10 -18.27 0.30 -1.49
CA MET A 10 -17.44 0.71 -2.61
C MET A 10 -17.64 2.19 -2.90
N ARG A 11 -16.59 2.85 -3.39
CA ARG A 11 -16.60 4.27 -3.76
C ARG A 11 -16.58 4.41 -5.29
N PHE A 12 -17.53 5.20 -5.79
CA PHE A 12 -17.68 5.50 -7.21
C PHE A 12 -17.61 7.01 -7.43
N TYR A 13 -16.99 7.38 -8.55
CA TYR A 13 -16.84 8.76 -9.00
C TYR A 13 -17.70 8.97 -10.25
N PHE A 14 -18.25 10.16 -10.42
CA PHE A 14 -19.04 10.54 -11.58
C PHE A 14 -18.64 11.96 -12.01
N GLN A 15 -18.27 12.13 -13.27
CA GLN A 15 -17.96 13.44 -13.83
C GLN A 15 -19.19 13.95 -14.60
N GLU A 16 -19.70 15.11 -14.19
CA GLU A 16 -20.87 15.70 -14.84
C GLU A 16 -20.47 16.38 -16.17
N PRO A 17 -21.10 16.02 -17.31
CA PRO A 17 -20.76 16.60 -18.61
C PRO A 17 -20.87 18.14 -18.60
N GLY A 18 -19.89 18.80 -19.22
CA GLY A 18 -19.89 20.25 -19.44
C GLY A 18 -19.45 21.13 -18.27
N THR A 19 -19.14 20.57 -17.09
CA THR A 19 -18.67 21.37 -15.93
C THR A 19 -17.16 21.34 -15.70
N GLY A 20 -16.41 20.48 -16.41
CA GLY A 20 -14.94 20.44 -16.49
C GLY A 20 -14.17 20.17 -15.18
N GLN A 21 -14.82 20.31 -14.02
CA GLN A 21 -14.22 20.33 -12.68
C GLN A 21 -15.05 19.67 -11.57
N LYS A 22 -16.31 19.27 -11.80
CA LYS A 22 -17.15 18.67 -10.75
C LYS A 22 -17.18 17.15 -10.86
N VAL A 23 -16.39 16.48 -10.03
CA VAL A 23 -16.49 15.03 -9.79
C VAL A 23 -17.36 14.79 -8.56
N ALA A 24 -18.56 14.26 -8.77
CA ALA A 24 -19.41 13.79 -7.69
C ALA A 24 -18.89 12.41 -7.20
N THR A 25 -19.03 12.14 -5.90
CA THR A 25 -18.65 10.85 -5.31
C THR A 25 -19.84 10.22 -4.58
N LYS A 26 -20.03 8.91 -4.75
CA LYS A 26 -21.01 8.12 -3.99
C LYS A 26 -20.35 6.86 -3.45
N CYS A 27 -20.67 6.54 -2.20
CA CYS A 27 -20.36 5.24 -1.63
C CYS A 27 -21.64 4.42 -1.53
N ILE A 28 -21.64 3.21 -2.07
CA ILE A 28 -22.79 2.30 -2.01
C ILE A 28 -22.35 0.94 -1.49
N ARG A 29 -23.30 0.23 -0.87
CA ARG A 29 -23.11 -1.17 -0.50
C ARG A 29 -23.35 -2.01 -1.77
N VAL A 30 -22.40 -2.86 -2.12
CA VAL A 30 -22.41 -3.72 -3.30
C VAL A 30 -22.27 -5.17 -2.84
N ALA A 31 -23.08 -6.08 -3.38
CA ALA A 31 -22.98 -7.51 -3.11
C ALA A 31 -21.89 -8.17 -3.97
N SER A 32 -21.37 -9.31 -3.54
CA SER A 32 -20.30 -10.06 -4.23
C SER A 32 -20.72 -10.62 -5.58
N ASP A 33 -22.02 -10.78 -5.82
CA ASP A 33 -22.63 -11.25 -7.05
C ASP A 33 -23.22 -10.12 -7.92
N ALA A 34 -23.27 -8.88 -7.40
CA ALA A 34 -23.81 -7.75 -8.13
C ALA A 34 -22.98 -7.45 -9.38
N THR A 35 -23.65 -7.38 -10.52
CA THR A 35 -23.02 -7.09 -11.81
C THR A 35 -22.75 -5.59 -11.98
N SER A 36 -21.84 -5.24 -12.88
CA SER A 36 -21.56 -3.85 -13.26
C SER A 36 -22.83 -3.14 -13.71
N GLN A 37 -23.70 -3.83 -14.46
CA GLN A 37 -24.98 -3.29 -14.91
C GLN A 37 -25.88 -2.87 -13.74
N ALA A 38 -26.08 -3.74 -12.75
CA ALA A 38 -26.91 -3.44 -11.58
C ALA A 38 -26.32 -2.30 -10.73
N VAL A 39 -24.98 -2.26 -10.64
CA VAL A 39 -24.26 -1.16 -9.96
C VAL A 39 -24.45 0.15 -10.72
N ILE A 40 -24.35 0.17 -12.05
CA ILE A 40 -24.57 1.36 -12.88
C ILE A 40 -25.98 1.91 -12.67
N GLU A 41 -27.01 1.07 -12.71
CA GLU A 41 -28.41 1.46 -12.48
C GLU A 41 -28.59 2.12 -11.10
N THR A 42 -28.01 1.52 -10.07
CA THR A 42 -28.02 2.08 -8.70
C THR A 42 -27.32 3.44 -8.66
N LEU A 43 -26.17 3.58 -9.33
CA LEU A 43 -25.41 4.83 -9.34
C LEU A 43 -26.15 5.94 -10.09
N ILE A 44 -26.81 5.63 -11.20
CA ILE A 44 -27.62 6.60 -11.95
C ILE A 44 -28.72 7.18 -11.04
N GLU A 45 -29.43 6.34 -10.28
CA GLU A 45 -30.44 6.78 -9.32
C GLU A 45 -29.83 7.69 -8.23
N LYS A 46 -28.63 7.35 -7.74
CA LYS A 46 -27.98 8.11 -6.66
C LYS A 46 -27.31 9.41 -7.12
N PHE A 47 -26.81 9.47 -8.35
CA PHE A 47 -26.16 10.67 -8.90
C PHE A 47 -27.15 11.66 -9.50
N ARG A 48 -28.23 11.19 -10.13
CA ARG A 48 -29.32 12.05 -10.65
C ARG A 48 -30.66 11.30 -10.67
N PRO A 49 -31.46 11.39 -9.59
CA PRO A 49 -32.82 10.81 -9.58
C PRO A 49 -33.74 11.42 -10.66
N ASP A 50 -33.47 12.67 -11.07
CA ASP A 50 -34.27 13.43 -12.04
C ASP A 50 -34.07 12.99 -13.51
N MET A 51 -33.04 12.18 -13.81
CA MET A 51 -32.78 11.72 -15.19
C MET A 51 -33.68 10.57 -15.66
N ARG A 52 -34.54 10.02 -14.78
CA ARG A 52 -35.49 8.94 -15.15
C ARG A 52 -36.56 9.39 -16.16
N MET A 53 -36.76 10.69 -16.32
CA MET A 53 -37.79 11.27 -17.19
C MET A 53 -37.28 11.68 -18.58
N LEU A 54 -35.99 11.47 -18.88
CA LEU A 54 -35.37 11.68 -20.19
C LEU A 54 -34.77 10.34 -20.67
N SER A 55 -34.45 10.20 -21.96
CA SER A 55 -33.74 9.02 -22.47
C SER A 55 -32.47 8.80 -21.64
N VAL A 56 -32.37 7.68 -20.93
CA VAL A 56 -31.22 7.39 -20.07
C VAL A 56 -29.97 7.33 -20.95
N PRO A 57 -28.98 8.22 -20.74
CA PRO A 57 -27.71 8.12 -21.45
C PRO A 57 -27.09 6.74 -21.20
N GLU A 58 -26.45 6.15 -22.20
CA GLU A 58 -25.75 4.87 -22.00
C GLU A 58 -24.50 5.13 -21.15
N TYR A 59 -24.49 4.61 -19.93
CA TYR A 59 -23.37 4.74 -18.98
C TYR A 59 -22.53 3.47 -18.95
N ALA A 60 -21.24 3.66 -18.71
CA ALA A 60 -20.32 2.56 -18.48
C ALA A 60 -19.47 2.82 -17.23
N LEU A 61 -19.12 1.72 -16.57
CA LEU A 61 -18.24 1.71 -15.40
C LEU A 61 -16.82 1.41 -15.84
N TYR A 62 -15.87 2.19 -15.33
CA TYR A 62 -14.46 2.03 -15.62
C TYR A 62 -13.68 1.90 -14.33
N GLU A 63 -12.64 1.10 -14.35
CA GLU A 63 -11.59 1.19 -13.34
C GLU A 63 -10.42 2.00 -13.90
N ILE A 64 -9.82 2.82 -13.04
CA ILE A 64 -8.71 3.71 -13.36
C ILE A 64 -7.65 3.51 -12.28
N HIS A 65 -6.41 3.30 -12.70
CA HIS A 65 -5.26 3.07 -11.81
C HIS A 65 -4.33 4.30 -11.73
N GLU A 66 -3.46 4.34 -10.72
CA GLU A 66 -2.54 5.47 -10.47
C GLU A 66 -1.56 5.69 -11.63
N ASN A 67 -1.20 4.62 -12.35
CA ASN A 67 -0.35 4.67 -13.54
C ASN A 67 -1.06 5.26 -14.79
N GLY A 68 -2.35 5.59 -14.68
CA GLY A 68 -3.17 6.12 -15.77
C GLY A 68 -3.84 5.03 -16.61
N ASP A 69 -3.63 3.75 -16.32
CA ASP A 69 -4.34 2.68 -17.00
C ASP A 69 -5.82 2.75 -16.66
N GLU A 70 -6.67 2.73 -17.69
CA GLU A 70 -8.11 2.64 -17.54
C GLU A 70 -8.69 1.51 -18.40
N ARG A 71 -9.65 0.76 -17.85
CA ARG A 71 -10.43 -0.21 -18.63
C ARG A 71 -11.90 -0.10 -18.32
N LYS A 72 -12.73 -0.32 -19.35
CA LYS A 72 -14.18 -0.49 -19.22
C LYS A 72 -14.46 -1.85 -18.59
N LEU A 73 -15.28 -1.88 -17.54
CA LEU A 73 -15.80 -3.14 -17.01
C LEU A 73 -16.89 -3.67 -17.94
N GLY A 74 -16.87 -4.99 -18.18
CA GLY A 74 -17.99 -5.70 -18.81
C GLY A 74 -19.26 -5.60 -17.97
N VAL A 75 -20.41 -5.70 -18.64
CA VAL A 75 -21.75 -5.57 -18.01
C VAL A 75 -22.01 -6.63 -16.94
N ASP A 76 -21.45 -7.83 -17.13
CA ASP A 76 -21.60 -8.98 -16.23
C ASP A 76 -20.44 -9.12 -15.22
N GLU A 77 -19.42 -8.26 -15.31
CA GLU A 77 -18.34 -8.26 -14.31
C GLU A 77 -18.89 -7.90 -12.93
N LYS A 78 -18.20 -8.34 -11.88
CA LYS A 78 -18.60 -8.13 -10.48
C LYS A 78 -17.67 -7.08 -9.87
N PRO A 79 -18.05 -5.78 -9.79
CA PRO A 79 -17.14 -4.71 -9.40
C PRO A 79 -16.50 -4.92 -8.04
N LEU A 80 -17.22 -5.54 -7.08
CA LEU A 80 -16.66 -5.86 -5.77
C LEU A 80 -15.50 -6.84 -5.87
N LEU A 81 -15.63 -7.89 -6.70
CA LEU A 81 -14.55 -8.86 -6.93
C LEU A 81 -13.39 -8.24 -7.70
N VAL A 82 -13.69 -7.35 -8.66
CA VAL A 82 -12.67 -6.57 -9.38
C VAL A 82 -11.85 -5.74 -8.40
N GLN A 83 -12.51 -4.98 -7.51
CA GLN A 83 -11.85 -4.16 -6.49
C GLN A 83 -11.01 -5.00 -5.53
N LEU A 84 -11.55 -6.16 -5.11
CA LEU A 84 -10.80 -7.05 -4.25
C LEU A 84 -9.56 -7.55 -4.99
N ASN A 85 -9.59 -7.89 -6.28
CA ASN A 85 -8.38 -8.37 -6.97
C ASN A 85 -7.24 -7.34 -7.11
N TRP A 86 -7.46 -6.06 -6.86
CA TRP A 86 -6.41 -5.04 -6.94
C TRP A 86 -5.24 -5.26 -5.98
N HIS A 87 -5.45 -5.93 -4.83
CA HIS A 87 -4.38 -6.18 -3.85
C HIS A 87 -3.30 -7.15 -4.35
N LYS A 88 -3.59 -7.98 -5.36
CA LYS A 88 -2.64 -8.98 -5.86
C LYS A 88 -1.37 -8.35 -6.44
N ASP A 89 -1.50 -7.13 -6.95
CA ASP A 89 -0.43 -6.40 -7.61
C ASP A 89 -0.07 -5.09 -6.87
N ASP A 90 -0.52 -4.92 -5.62
CA ASP A 90 -0.46 -3.64 -4.87
C ASP A 90 -0.99 -2.44 -5.68
N ARG A 91 -1.97 -2.69 -6.55
CA ARG A 91 -2.55 -1.67 -7.43
C ARG A 91 -3.60 -0.88 -6.67
N GLU A 92 -3.46 0.44 -6.65
CA GLU A 92 -4.55 1.33 -6.22
C GLU A 92 -5.44 1.64 -7.44
N GLY A 93 -6.76 1.58 -7.27
CA GLY A 93 -7.72 1.83 -8.35
C GLY A 93 -8.93 2.66 -7.90
N ARG A 94 -9.63 3.24 -8.87
CA ARG A 94 -10.86 4.02 -8.67
C ARG A 94 -11.89 3.66 -9.72
N PHE A 95 -13.16 3.53 -9.30
CA PHE A 95 -14.25 3.33 -10.24
C PHE A 95 -14.86 4.65 -10.70
N LEU A 96 -14.91 4.87 -12.01
CA LEU A 96 -15.51 6.02 -12.66
C LEU A 96 -16.75 5.59 -13.46
N LEU A 97 -17.88 6.21 -13.17
CA LEU A 97 -19.07 6.17 -14.02
C LEU A 97 -18.96 7.30 -15.04
N ARG A 98 -19.02 6.98 -16.33
CA ARG A 98 -19.05 7.97 -17.42
C ARG A 98 -20.02 7.56 -18.52
N ARG A 99 -20.47 8.54 -19.31
CA ARG A 99 -21.31 8.27 -20.48
C ARG A 99 -20.47 7.69 -21.61
N ILE A 100 -21.05 6.80 -22.41
CA ILE A 100 -20.37 6.14 -23.53
C ILE A 100 -20.26 7.07 -24.75
N ASP A 101 -21.21 8.00 -24.92
CA ASP A 101 -21.24 8.95 -26.04
C ASP A 101 -20.28 10.14 -25.87
N GLU A 102 -19.62 10.24 -24.72
CA GLU A 102 -18.62 11.26 -24.44
C GLU A 102 -17.28 10.82 -25.04
N LYS A 103 -16.77 11.59 -26.03
CA LYS A 103 -15.48 11.32 -26.66
C LYS A 103 -14.37 11.26 -25.61
N THR A 104 -13.61 10.18 -25.62
CA THR A 104 -12.33 10.04 -24.91
C THR A 104 -11.40 11.20 -25.26
N ASN A 105 -11.20 12.15 -24.34
CA ASN A 105 -9.94 12.90 -24.31
C ASN A 105 -8.89 11.96 -23.70
N MET A 106 -8.40 11.04 -24.51
CA MET A 106 -7.26 10.19 -24.20
C MET A 106 -6.15 10.53 -25.20
N PRO A 107 -4.95 10.91 -24.75
CA PRO A 107 -3.80 10.96 -25.63
C PRO A 107 -3.45 9.52 -26.01
N ALA A 108 -3.78 9.15 -27.25
CA ALA A 108 -3.22 7.96 -27.87
C ALA A 108 -1.75 8.28 -28.23
N GLY A 109 -0.82 7.72 -27.45
CA GLY A 109 0.58 7.58 -27.84
C GLY A 109 1.47 8.80 -27.61
N THR A 110 2.09 8.89 -26.43
CA THR A 110 3.35 9.63 -26.22
C THR A 110 4.23 8.93 -25.19
N PHE A 111 4.55 7.65 -25.43
CA PHE A 111 5.76 7.05 -24.85
C PHE A 111 6.48 6.22 -25.93
N GLN A 112 6.96 6.91 -26.96
CA GLN A 112 8.26 6.57 -27.53
C GLN A 112 9.30 7.51 -26.92
N GLU A 113 10.30 6.87 -26.34
CA GLU A 113 11.60 7.37 -25.90
C GLU A 113 11.96 8.81 -26.27
N ALA A 114 12.07 9.66 -25.25
CA ALA A 114 13.10 10.70 -25.19
C ALA A 114 13.44 10.93 -23.71
N GLY A 115 14.61 10.46 -23.31
CA GLY A 115 15.02 10.43 -21.91
C GLY A 115 15.12 11.82 -21.28
N SER A 116 14.70 11.93 -20.01
CA SER A 116 15.31 12.88 -19.08
C SER A 116 15.06 12.49 -17.62
N SER A 117 16.05 11.81 -17.06
CA SER A 117 16.63 12.03 -15.73
C SER A 117 15.71 12.29 -14.53
N PHE A 118 15.81 11.38 -13.56
CA PHE A 118 15.73 11.65 -12.12
C PHE A 118 16.12 13.10 -11.76
N LYS A 119 15.17 13.94 -11.37
CA LYS A 119 15.47 15.24 -10.74
C LYS A 119 15.01 15.26 -9.29
N ARG A 120 16.05 15.35 -8.46
CA ARG A 120 16.08 15.54 -7.00
C ARG A 120 15.10 16.64 -6.57
N LYS A 121 14.43 16.41 -5.43
CA LYS A 121 13.52 17.34 -4.77
C LYS A 121 14.25 18.67 -4.49
N LEU A 122 13.70 19.78 -5.01
CA LEU A 122 14.18 21.14 -4.76
C LEU A 122 14.10 21.50 -3.26
N SER A 123 15.03 22.34 -2.81
CA SER A 123 15.15 22.76 -1.42
C SER A 123 13.94 23.59 -0.97
N LYS A 124 13.61 23.54 0.33
CA LYS A 124 12.53 24.34 0.96
C LYS A 124 12.60 25.84 0.62
N ARG A 125 13.77 26.36 0.25
CA ARG A 125 13.99 27.76 -0.14
C ARG A 125 13.56 28.08 -1.58
N GLU A 126 13.61 27.12 -2.50
CA GLU A 126 13.19 27.29 -3.90
C GLU A 126 11.67 27.22 -4.06
N LYS A 127 11.01 26.32 -3.31
CA LYS A 127 9.53 26.21 -3.32
C LYS A 127 8.83 27.49 -2.86
N LYS A 128 9.46 28.29 -1.98
CA LYS A 128 8.94 29.60 -1.53
C LYS A 128 9.15 30.70 -2.57
N GLN A 129 10.20 30.61 -3.39
CA GLN A 129 10.47 31.57 -4.46
C GLN A 129 9.54 31.35 -5.66
N LEU A 130 9.30 30.09 -6.06
CA LEU A 130 8.31 29.79 -7.10
C LEU A 130 6.91 30.28 -6.72
N LYS A 131 6.45 30.04 -5.48
CA LYS A 131 5.15 30.57 -5.01
C LYS A 131 5.07 32.10 -5.01
N LYS A 132 6.20 32.79 -4.85
CA LYS A 132 6.27 34.27 -4.89
C LYS A 132 6.29 34.77 -6.35
N GLN A 133 6.96 34.05 -7.25
CA GLN A 133 7.04 34.38 -8.67
C GLN A 133 5.72 34.07 -9.40
N GLU A 134 5.05 33.00 -9.03
CA GLU A 134 3.73 32.59 -9.55
C GLU A 134 2.63 33.58 -9.14
N LYS A 135 2.65 34.06 -7.88
CA LYS A 135 1.76 35.16 -7.44
C LYS A 135 2.03 36.48 -8.17
N LEU A 136 3.27 36.74 -8.56
CA LEU A 136 3.63 37.97 -9.29
C LEU A 136 3.24 37.90 -10.77
N ASN A 137 3.33 36.73 -11.40
CA ASN A 137 2.88 36.53 -12.78
C ASN A 137 1.35 36.58 -12.90
N ARG A 138 0.62 36.04 -11.93
CA ARG A 138 -0.84 36.08 -11.89
C ARG A 138 -1.43 37.50 -11.74
N ALA A 139 -0.65 38.46 -11.25
CA ALA A 139 -1.06 39.86 -11.15
C ALA A 139 -0.79 40.68 -12.43
N LYS A 140 -0.07 40.13 -13.43
CA LYS A 140 0.32 40.84 -14.66
C LYS A 140 -0.51 40.48 -15.91
N SER A 141 -1.38 39.48 -15.84
CA SER A 141 -2.19 39.02 -16.97
C SER A 141 -3.70 39.26 -16.76
N HIS A 142 -4.08 40.50 -16.43
CA HIS A 142 -5.45 40.97 -16.64
C HIS A 142 -5.50 41.72 -17.97
N GLY A 143 -5.70 40.97 -19.06
CA GLY A 143 -5.83 41.52 -20.40
C GLY A 143 -5.60 40.47 -21.47
N LEU A 144 -6.68 40.13 -22.19
CA LEU A 144 -6.75 39.37 -23.44
C LEU A 144 -6.85 37.83 -23.39
N SER A 145 -8.10 37.39 -23.58
CA SER A 145 -8.67 36.28 -24.35
C SER A 145 -7.84 35.08 -24.86
N THR A 146 -8.49 33.92 -24.66
CA THR A 146 -8.71 32.77 -25.57
C THR A 146 -7.56 31.83 -25.93
N ASN A 147 -7.85 30.54 -25.69
CA ASN A 147 -7.23 29.31 -26.19
C ASN A 147 -5.89 28.90 -25.56
N ASP A 148 -5.96 28.06 -24.53
CA ASP A 148 -5.28 26.74 -24.52
C ASP A 148 -5.74 25.95 -23.30
N GLU A 149 -6.62 24.98 -23.57
CA GLU A 149 -7.28 24.12 -22.60
C GLU A 149 -6.58 22.76 -22.46
N ASN A 150 -6.43 22.32 -21.21
CA ASN A 150 -6.65 20.94 -20.74
C ASN A 150 -5.79 19.81 -21.33
N ASP A 151 -4.59 19.61 -20.75
CA ASP A 151 -3.76 18.40 -20.96
C ASP A 151 -3.43 17.67 -19.64
N ALA A 152 -4.34 17.72 -18.66
CA ALA A 152 -4.25 16.95 -17.43
C ALA A 152 -5.31 15.85 -17.46
N GLY A 153 -4.88 14.60 -17.63
CA GLY A 153 -5.74 13.44 -17.80
C GLY A 153 -6.71 13.23 -16.62
N VAL A 154 -7.83 12.55 -16.89
CA VAL A 154 -8.89 12.24 -15.89
C VAL A 154 -8.31 11.55 -14.65
N ALA A 155 -7.28 10.71 -14.81
CA ALA A 155 -6.54 10.10 -13.71
C ALA A 155 -5.92 11.14 -12.77
N GLU A 156 -5.21 12.15 -13.30
CA GLU A 156 -4.58 13.19 -12.48
C GLU A 156 -5.63 13.95 -11.65
N LYS A 157 -6.77 14.32 -12.27
CA LYS A 157 -7.87 15.00 -11.57
C LYS A 157 -8.45 14.15 -10.44
N LEU A 158 -8.69 12.86 -10.69
CA LEU A 158 -9.19 11.95 -9.66
C LEU A 158 -8.20 11.83 -8.50
N TYR A 159 -6.91 11.65 -8.76
CA TYR A 159 -5.91 11.43 -7.70
C TYR A 159 -5.52 12.71 -6.93
N THR A 160 -5.68 13.90 -7.52
CA THR A 160 -5.20 15.16 -6.92
C THR A 160 -6.29 16.07 -6.32
N GLU A 161 -7.55 15.98 -6.75
CA GLU A 161 -8.60 16.91 -6.29
C GLU A 161 -9.26 16.48 -4.96
N LEU A 162 -9.30 17.41 -3.98
CA LEU A 162 -10.04 17.24 -2.73
C LEU A 162 -11.51 17.69 -2.89
N PRO A 163 -12.50 17.01 -2.26
CA PRO A 163 -13.90 17.42 -2.34
C PRO A 163 -14.17 18.79 -1.71
N GLU A 164 -14.93 19.65 -2.40
CA GLU A 164 -15.20 21.05 -1.99
C GLU A 164 -16.37 21.25 -0.99
N THR A 165 -16.79 20.25 -0.21
CA THR A 165 -17.85 20.51 0.79
C THR A 165 -17.29 21.19 2.03
N SER A 166 -17.55 22.50 2.17
CA SER A 166 -17.22 23.32 3.35
C SER A 166 -18.01 22.98 4.62
N PHE A 167 -18.95 22.03 4.56
CA PHE A 167 -19.74 21.59 5.71
C PHE A 167 -18.99 20.61 6.65
N THR A 168 -17.83 20.09 6.25
CA THR A 168 -17.03 19.24 7.14
C THR A 168 -15.82 20.02 7.64
N ARG A 169 -15.90 20.49 8.88
CA ARG A 169 -14.79 20.99 9.71
C ARG A 169 -13.49 20.21 9.42
N SER A 170 -12.64 20.74 8.53
CA SER A 170 -11.23 20.38 8.30
C SER A 170 -10.80 18.97 8.74
N ILE A 171 -11.46 17.91 8.23
CA ILE A 171 -10.96 16.55 8.41
C ILE A 171 -9.86 16.39 7.35
N SER A 172 -8.62 16.36 7.80
CA SER A 172 -7.47 16.24 6.92
C SER A 172 -7.58 14.94 6.12
N ASN A 173 -7.18 14.97 4.83
CA ASN A 173 -7.27 13.83 3.92
C ASN A 173 -6.83 12.54 4.66
N PRO A 174 -7.74 11.57 4.90
CA PRO A 174 -7.47 10.44 5.77
C PRO A 174 -6.27 9.63 5.31
N GLU A 175 -6.04 9.55 4.00
CA GLU A 175 -4.91 8.87 3.39
C GLU A 175 -3.60 9.63 3.63
N ALA A 176 -3.59 10.95 3.43
CA ALA A 176 -2.44 11.79 3.73
C ALA A 176 -2.11 11.80 5.24
N VAL A 177 -3.12 11.77 6.10
CA VAL A 177 -2.98 11.67 7.56
C VAL A 177 -2.40 10.32 7.94
N MET A 178 -2.91 9.23 7.39
CA MET A 178 -2.40 7.88 7.65
C MET A 178 -0.97 7.72 7.14
N ARG A 179 -0.67 8.21 5.93
CA ARG A 179 0.70 8.25 5.37
C ARG A 179 1.63 9.06 6.27
N ARG A 180 1.23 10.27 6.69
CA ARG A 180 2.01 11.10 7.61
C ARG A 180 2.21 10.44 8.97
N ARG A 181 1.21 9.73 9.49
CA ARG A 181 1.31 8.99 10.76
C ARG A 181 2.27 7.81 10.65
N ARG A 182 2.21 7.05 9.55
CA ARG A 182 3.18 5.99 9.23
C ARG A 182 4.60 6.54 9.12
N GLN A 183 4.78 7.64 8.39
CA GLN A 183 6.07 8.30 8.22
C GLN A 183 6.62 8.82 9.55
N GLN A 184 5.80 9.48 10.39
CA GLN A 184 6.21 9.94 11.71
C GLN A 184 6.62 8.80 12.64
N LYS A 185 5.92 7.66 12.60
CA LYS A 185 6.29 6.47 13.39
C LYS A 185 7.65 5.94 12.95
N LEU A 186 7.91 5.89 11.65
CA LEU A 186 9.19 5.44 11.09
C LEU A 186 10.32 6.42 11.41
N GLU A 187 10.12 7.73 11.18
CA GLU A 187 11.09 8.78 11.49
C GLU A 187 11.43 8.80 12.99
N ARG A 188 10.45 8.60 13.87
CA ARG A 188 10.68 8.49 15.31
C ARG A 188 11.54 7.28 15.68
N LYS A 189 11.28 6.10 15.09
CA LYS A 189 12.12 4.91 15.29
C LYS A 189 13.55 5.15 14.79
N LEU A 190 13.70 5.69 13.57
CA LEU A 190 15.01 6.02 13.01
C LEU A 190 15.76 7.08 13.82
N GLN A 191 15.05 8.05 14.41
CA GLN A 191 15.65 9.05 15.28
C GLN A 191 16.04 8.47 16.64
N ALA A 192 15.30 7.49 17.18
CA ALA A 192 15.67 6.80 18.41
C ALA A 192 17.06 6.15 18.31
N PHE A 193 17.39 5.57 17.13
CA PHE A 193 18.71 5.00 16.87
C PHE A 193 19.85 6.03 16.81
N ARG A 194 19.54 7.34 16.68
CA ARG A 194 20.52 8.43 16.52
C ARG A 194 20.90 9.13 17.83
N SER A 195 20.46 8.62 18.99
CA SER A 195 20.54 9.39 20.25
C SER A 195 21.81 9.12 21.07
N LYS A 196 22.47 10.23 21.45
CA LYS A 196 23.57 10.50 22.41
C LYS A 196 24.89 9.70 22.37
N ASP A 197 24.92 8.43 21.98
CA ASP A 197 26.17 7.62 21.88
C ASP A 197 26.31 6.79 20.59
N GLY A 198 25.33 6.81 19.67
CA GLY A 198 25.22 5.82 18.59
C GLY A 198 25.30 6.39 17.18
N GLY A 199 26.35 5.99 16.44
CA GLY A 199 26.52 6.22 15.01
C GLY A 199 25.53 5.42 14.13
N PRO A 200 25.74 5.38 12.80
CA PRO A 200 24.83 4.74 11.83
C PRO A 200 24.53 3.25 12.09
N ASP A 201 25.26 2.59 12.98
CA ASP A 201 25.23 1.14 13.22
C ASP A 201 24.36 0.70 14.42
N THR A 202 23.60 1.60 15.03
CA THR A 202 22.85 1.33 16.29
C THR A 202 21.44 0.74 16.07
N GLY A 203 21.08 0.46 14.81
CA GLY A 203 19.79 -0.09 14.44
C GLY A 203 19.81 -0.73 13.06
N GLY A 204 18.79 -1.52 12.78
CA GLY A 204 18.79 -2.39 11.62
C GLY A 204 17.45 -3.08 11.40
N THR A 205 17.39 -3.83 10.31
CA THR A 205 16.18 -4.51 9.89
C THR A 205 16.32 -6.01 10.18
N LEU A 206 15.42 -6.56 11.00
CA LEU A 206 15.40 -7.99 11.34
C LEU A 206 14.19 -8.66 10.69
N LYS A 207 14.44 -9.73 9.93
CA LYS A 207 13.40 -10.61 9.40
C LYS A 207 13.12 -11.71 10.42
N ILE A 208 11.87 -11.81 10.87
CA ILE A 208 11.44 -12.80 11.86
C ILE A 208 10.41 -13.69 11.18
N TYR A 209 10.66 -15.00 11.21
CA TYR A 209 9.75 -16.00 10.69
C TYR A 209 8.69 -16.33 11.74
N GLY A 210 7.43 -16.30 11.33
CA GLY A 210 6.26 -16.44 12.20
C GLY A 210 5.22 -17.38 11.59
N GLU A 211 5.66 -18.38 10.82
CA GLU A 211 4.77 -19.38 10.20
C GLU A 211 3.88 -20.09 11.24
N SER A 212 4.37 -20.26 12.46
CA SER A 212 3.60 -20.76 13.61
C SER A 212 2.47 -19.84 14.05
N LEU A 213 2.57 -18.53 13.81
CA LEU A 213 1.52 -17.54 14.10
C LEU A 213 0.51 -17.45 12.95
N CYS A 214 0.99 -17.45 11.70
CA CYS A 214 0.15 -17.31 10.51
C CYS A 214 0.86 -17.93 9.30
N ARG A 215 0.33 -19.06 8.80
CA ARG A 215 0.92 -19.80 7.67
C ARG A 215 0.91 -19.02 6.36
N ASP A 216 -0.09 -18.16 6.14
CA ASP A 216 -0.22 -17.38 4.91
C ASP A 216 0.84 -16.26 4.80
N VAL A 217 1.38 -15.80 5.93
CA VAL A 217 2.39 -14.73 5.99
C VAL A 217 3.58 -15.22 6.81
N PRO A 218 4.51 -15.98 6.19
CA PRO A 218 5.51 -16.78 6.91
C PRO A 218 6.59 -15.95 7.60
N TYR A 219 6.77 -14.67 7.22
CA TYR A 219 7.68 -13.76 7.91
C TYR A 219 7.16 -12.32 7.90
N LYS A 220 7.60 -11.55 8.89
CA LYS A 220 7.54 -10.09 8.84
C LYS A 220 8.88 -9.48 9.21
N THR A 221 9.04 -8.25 8.77
CA THR A 221 10.26 -7.49 8.96
C THR A 221 10.02 -6.38 9.97
N LEU A 222 10.90 -6.30 10.97
CA LEU A 222 10.91 -5.25 11.98
C LEU A 222 12.14 -4.36 11.82
N LEU A 223 11.95 -3.06 12.08
CA LEU A 223 13.04 -2.12 12.24
C LEU A 223 13.32 -2.00 13.73
N LEU A 224 14.49 -2.47 14.16
CA LEU A 224 14.90 -2.65 15.55
C LEU A 224 16.18 -1.87 15.87
N SER A 225 16.38 -1.55 17.14
CA SER A 225 17.67 -1.14 17.70
C SER A 225 18.47 -2.37 18.14
N ILE A 226 19.80 -2.24 18.23
CA ILE A 226 20.65 -3.25 18.89
C ILE A 226 20.34 -3.40 20.39
N ARG A 227 19.53 -2.51 20.98
CA ARG A 227 19.11 -2.54 22.38
C ARG A 227 17.68 -3.05 22.58
N ASP A 228 16.96 -3.38 21.51
CA ASP A 228 15.59 -3.89 21.61
C ASP A 228 15.65 -5.35 22.07
N THR A 229 14.99 -5.66 23.19
CA THR A 229 15.04 -7.00 23.79
C THR A 229 14.07 -7.98 23.10
N ALA A 230 14.30 -9.28 23.26
CA ALA A 230 13.48 -10.33 22.68
C ALA A 230 12.01 -10.16 23.06
N GLN A 231 11.73 -9.84 24.33
CA GLN A 231 10.37 -9.60 24.81
C GLN A 231 9.69 -8.42 24.09
N GLN A 232 10.42 -7.33 23.82
CA GLN A 232 9.89 -6.19 23.07
C GLN A 232 9.61 -6.56 21.61
N VAL A 233 10.50 -7.36 21.02
CA VAL A 233 10.41 -7.84 19.63
C VAL A 233 9.21 -8.78 19.46
N VAL A 234 9.00 -9.72 20.38
CA VAL A 234 7.82 -10.61 20.40
C VAL A 234 6.53 -9.78 20.43
N LYS A 235 6.45 -8.82 21.35
CA LYS A 235 5.29 -7.93 21.47
C LYS A 235 5.00 -7.16 20.18
N GLU A 236 6.03 -6.60 19.54
CA GLU A 236 5.86 -5.89 18.28
C GLU A 236 5.45 -6.84 17.14
N MET A 237 5.98 -8.06 17.12
CA MET A 237 5.66 -9.07 16.10
C MET A 237 4.20 -9.53 16.19
N LEU A 238 3.73 -9.86 17.41
CA LEU A 238 2.33 -10.22 17.66
C LEU A 238 1.38 -9.09 17.22
N ALA A 239 1.69 -7.85 17.59
CA ALA A 239 0.92 -6.69 17.15
C ALA A 239 0.89 -6.55 15.63
N LYS A 240 2.00 -6.84 14.93
CA LYS A 240 2.03 -6.84 13.47
C LYS A 240 1.17 -7.93 12.86
N TYR A 241 1.03 -9.10 13.48
CA TYR A 241 0.11 -10.15 13.05
C TYR A 241 -1.35 -9.93 13.47
N GLY A 242 -1.66 -8.85 14.19
CA GLY A 242 -3.02 -8.59 14.68
C GLY A 242 -3.39 -9.38 15.94
N LEU A 243 -2.38 -9.85 16.69
CA LEU A 243 -2.52 -10.59 17.94
C LEU A 243 -2.19 -9.71 19.15
N ASP A 244 -2.60 -8.44 19.13
CA ASP A 244 -2.29 -7.43 20.16
C ASP A 244 -2.89 -7.72 21.55
N LYS A 245 -3.87 -8.62 21.62
CA LYS A 245 -4.56 -9.00 22.86
C LYS A 245 -3.96 -10.22 23.56
N VAL A 246 -3.06 -10.95 22.89
CA VAL A 246 -2.44 -12.13 23.48
C VAL A 246 -1.28 -11.70 24.35
N ASP A 247 -1.09 -12.38 25.48
CA ASP A 247 0.03 -12.10 26.37
C ASP A 247 1.37 -12.48 25.69
N PRO A 248 2.30 -11.52 25.50
CA PRO A 248 3.60 -11.77 24.88
C PRO A 248 4.46 -12.79 25.63
N HIS A 249 4.27 -12.98 26.95
CA HIS A 249 5.06 -13.93 27.74
C HIS A 249 4.80 -15.40 27.36
N ASN A 250 3.73 -15.68 26.61
CA ASN A 250 3.45 -17.01 26.08
C ASN A 250 4.25 -17.32 24.81
N PHE A 251 5.09 -16.41 24.34
CA PHE A 251 5.86 -16.54 23.11
C PHE A 251 7.32 -16.18 23.36
N CYS A 252 8.21 -16.87 22.65
CA CYS A 252 9.64 -16.58 22.67
C CYS A 252 10.15 -16.42 21.23
N LEU A 253 11.38 -15.92 21.09
CA LEU A 253 12.10 -15.96 19.83
C LEU A 253 13.04 -17.15 19.83
N VAL A 254 13.10 -17.84 18.71
CA VAL A 254 14.04 -18.95 18.51
C VAL A 254 14.99 -18.54 17.38
N GLN A 255 16.28 -18.51 17.69
CA GLN A 255 17.35 -18.40 16.71
C GLN A 255 17.63 -19.79 16.13
N VAL A 256 17.61 -19.89 14.80
CA VAL A 256 17.93 -21.13 14.08
C VAL A 256 19.26 -20.96 13.34
N ASN A 257 20.25 -21.78 13.68
CA ASN A 257 21.57 -21.77 13.07
C ASN A 257 21.64 -22.81 11.92
N ASN A 258 21.51 -22.34 10.68
CA ASN A 258 21.60 -23.22 9.49
C ASN A 258 23.04 -23.66 9.13
N ALA A 259 24.07 -23.24 9.88
CA ALA A 259 25.48 -23.47 9.54
C ALA A 259 25.91 -24.96 9.48
N ILE A 260 25.10 -25.90 9.98
CA ILE A 260 25.46 -27.33 10.05
C ILE A 260 25.01 -28.11 8.79
N THR A 261 24.13 -27.58 7.93
CA THR A 261 23.60 -28.36 6.79
C THR A 261 24.53 -28.43 5.57
N LEU A 262 25.71 -27.80 5.60
CA LEU A 262 26.64 -27.77 4.45
C LEU A 262 27.89 -28.65 4.61
N ASN A 263 28.07 -29.33 5.75
CA ASN A 263 29.29 -30.12 6.03
C ASN A 263 29.10 -31.65 6.02
N GLU A 264 27.94 -32.18 5.65
CA GLU A 264 27.68 -33.63 5.60
C GLU A 264 28.03 -34.31 4.27
N ASN A 265 28.76 -33.64 3.36
CA ASN A 265 29.17 -34.26 2.09
C ASN A 265 30.62 -34.79 2.06
N ASN A 266 31.31 -34.92 3.19
CA ASN A 266 32.68 -35.45 3.16
C ASN A 266 33.13 -36.30 4.37
N SER A 267 32.34 -37.28 4.76
CA SER A 267 32.90 -38.45 5.45
C SER A 267 32.22 -39.74 4.99
N GLY A 268 32.87 -40.41 4.04
CA GLY A 268 32.55 -41.77 3.69
C GLY A 268 32.88 -42.74 4.83
N LEU A 269 32.11 -43.83 4.86
CA LEU A 269 32.31 -45.09 5.57
C LEU A 269 32.15 -45.08 7.10
N ASN A 270 30.98 -45.50 7.60
CA ASN A 270 30.73 -46.90 8.01
C ASN A 270 29.47 -47.06 8.88
N ASN A 271 28.66 -48.07 8.50
CA ASN A 271 27.84 -48.99 9.28
C ASN A 271 26.94 -48.47 10.43
N GLY A 272 25.63 -48.54 10.15
CA GLY A 272 24.66 -49.30 10.95
C GLY A 272 24.30 -48.77 12.35
N VAL A 273 22.97 -48.72 12.60
CA VAL A 273 22.28 -48.51 13.89
C VAL A 273 21.59 -47.13 14.05
N SER A 274 20.29 -47.17 13.72
CA SER A 274 19.13 -46.68 14.49
C SER A 274 18.85 -45.17 14.62
N GLU A 275 17.82 -44.72 13.87
CA GLU A 275 16.61 -43.92 14.17
C GLU A 275 16.53 -42.91 15.36
N ASN A 276 17.54 -42.76 16.21
CA ASN A 276 17.55 -41.84 17.36
C ASN A 276 18.56 -40.67 17.21
N LYS A 277 19.21 -40.52 16.05
CA LYS A 277 20.23 -39.47 15.83
C LYS A 277 19.66 -38.15 15.28
N GLU A 278 18.49 -38.19 14.62
CA GLU A 278 17.84 -36.98 14.08
C GLU A 278 17.27 -36.08 15.19
N ILE A 279 16.77 -36.66 16.28
CA ILE A 279 16.17 -35.91 17.40
C ILE A 279 17.24 -35.18 18.23
N LEU A 280 18.45 -35.73 18.34
CA LEU A 280 19.53 -35.11 19.13
C LEU A 280 20.24 -33.97 18.37
N ASN A 281 20.22 -33.98 17.04
CA ASN A 281 20.94 -33.00 16.22
C ASN A 281 20.15 -31.69 16.00
N ASN A 282 18.82 -31.72 16.15
CA ASN A 282 17.98 -30.51 16.07
C ASN A 282 18.12 -29.59 17.29
N ASN A 283 18.37 -30.17 18.48
CA ASN A 283 18.52 -29.39 19.71
C ASN A 283 19.77 -28.50 19.74
N ASN A 284 20.75 -28.74 18.86
CA ASN A 284 21.94 -27.88 18.70
C ASN A 284 21.76 -26.81 17.61
N ARG A 285 20.61 -26.79 16.91
CA ARG A 285 20.32 -25.85 15.82
C ARG A 285 19.40 -24.72 16.24
N GLU A 286 18.70 -24.88 17.34
CA GLU A 286 17.68 -23.93 17.82
C GLU A 286 18.09 -23.43 19.21
N TYR A 287 18.20 -22.11 19.34
CA TYR A 287 18.47 -21.43 20.60
C TYR A 287 17.29 -20.53 20.93
N ILE A 288 16.62 -20.79 22.06
CA ILE A 288 15.54 -19.93 22.55
C ILE A 288 16.19 -18.72 23.22
N LEU A 289 15.80 -17.53 22.77
CA LEU A 289 16.32 -16.28 23.35
C LEU A 289 15.62 -15.98 24.68
N ASP A 290 16.41 -15.53 25.66
CA ASP A 290 15.89 -14.99 26.91
C ASP A 290 15.25 -13.60 26.68
N ASP A 291 14.32 -13.22 27.55
CA ASP A 291 13.49 -12.02 27.39
C ASP A 291 14.27 -10.70 27.31
N ASP A 292 15.46 -10.65 27.92
CA ASP A 292 16.38 -9.52 27.99
C ASP A 292 17.45 -9.52 26.89
N GLU A 293 17.63 -10.63 26.18
CA GLU A 293 18.56 -10.71 25.06
C GLU A 293 18.13 -9.81 23.91
N CYS A 294 19.09 -9.31 23.12
CA CYS A 294 18.84 -8.35 22.04
C CYS A 294 19.02 -9.03 20.66
N PRO A 295 17.93 -9.46 19.97
CA PRO A 295 18.02 -10.31 18.78
C PRO A 295 18.80 -9.67 17.63
N LEU A 296 18.67 -8.36 17.44
CA LEU A 296 19.41 -7.64 16.40
C LEU A 296 20.90 -7.56 16.71
N ALA A 297 21.29 -7.34 17.98
CA ALA A 297 22.69 -7.33 18.38
C ALA A 297 23.34 -8.70 18.19
N ILE A 298 22.62 -9.77 18.55
CA ILE A 298 23.07 -11.15 18.34
C ILE A 298 23.31 -11.40 16.85
N LEU A 299 22.37 -11.01 15.99
CA LEU A 299 22.53 -11.16 14.54
C LEU A 299 23.74 -10.38 13.99
N MET A 300 23.96 -9.15 14.45
CA MET A 300 25.07 -8.32 14.00
C MET A 300 26.44 -8.84 14.44
N ASN A 301 26.51 -9.49 15.60
CA ASN A 301 27.74 -10.06 16.16
C ASN A 301 27.97 -11.53 15.74
N HIS A 302 27.00 -12.17 15.09
CA HIS A 302 27.16 -13.53 14.61
C HIS A 302 28.24 -13.55 13.52
N PRO A 303 29.25 -14.43 13.60
CA PRO A 303 30.25 -14.54 12.54
C PRO A 303 29.52 -14.89 11.24
N GLN A 304 29.51 -13.96 10.29
CA GLN A 304 29.16 -14.28 8.92
C GLN A 304 30.24 -15.24 8.44
N THR A 305 29.94 -16.53 8.32
CA THR A 305 30.69 -17.39 7.42
C THR A 305 30.64 -16.71 6.06
N ARG A 306 31.73 -16.02 5.73
CA ARG A 306 31.95 -15.37 4.44
C ARG A 306 31.81 -16.46 3.39
N GLY A 307 30.70 -16.44 2.66
CA GLY A 307 30.60 -17.16 1.40
C GLY A 307 31.56 -16.50 0.42
N ASN A 308 32.63 -17.21 0.09
CA ASN A 308 33.31 -17.06 -1.19
C ASN A 308 32.45 -17.71 -2.28
#